data_AF-A0A165DC73-F1
#
_entry.id   AF-A0A165DC73-F1
#
_cell.length_a   1.000
_cell.length_b   1.000
_cell.length_c   1.000
_cell.angle_alpha   90.00
_cell.angle_beta   90.00
_cell.angle_gamma   90.00
#
_symmetry.space_group_name_H-M   'P 1'
#
loop_
_entity.id
_entity.type
_entity.pdbx_description
1 polymer ?
#
loop_
_entity_poly.entity_id
_entity_poly.type
_entity_poly.pdbx_seq_one_letter_code
_entity_poly.pdbx_strand_id
1 'polypeptide(L)'
;LFRLLNLIFTASALGVAIHAQLEEREAGVEGVLGSSTAVTIVFAPLTLCHVMIAIYLEYFGRPLGLWRTSAKLALTLVEVIFVCLWSSALSLAVDNYLTTPLRCAPRHATSWWSDQPRTPNPLSLDPDPADIGVGSSVCDLQAALISLVLVGLCSYCISLVISLFRIFERV
;
A
#
# COMPACT_ATOMS: atom_id res chain seq x y z
N LEU A 1 -11.01 -17.27 -0.97
CA LEU A 1 -11.46 -16.04 -1.68
C LEU A 1 -10.74 -14.79 -1.18
N PHE A 2 -10.90 -14.38 0.08
CA PHE A 2 -10.25 -13.16 0.61
C PHE A 2 -8.72 -13.15 0.49
N ARG A 3 -8.05 -14.31 0.69
CA ARG A 3 -6.60 -14.43 0.47
C ARG A 3 -6.17 -14.18 -0.98
N LEU A 4 -7.00 -14.56 -1.96
CA LEU A 4 -6.75 -14.27 -3.38
C LEU A 4 -6.96 -12.80 -3.71
N LEU A 5 -7.96 -12.16 -3.10
CA LEU A 5 -8.14 -10.71 -3.23
C LEU A 5 -6.92 -9.96 -2.68
N ASN A 6 -6.43 -10.35 -1.50
CA ASN A 6 -5.21 -9.76 -0.92
C ASN A 6 -4.00 -9.97 -1.85
N LEU A 7 -3.86 -11.14 -2.46
CA LEU A 7 -2.82 -11.39 -3.47
C LEU A 7 -2.92 -10.41 -4.65
N ILE A 8 -4.12 -10.27 -5.22
CA ILE A 8 -4.36 -9.41 -6.40
C ILE A 8 -4.09 -7.94 -6.05
N PHE A 9 -4.64 -7.43 -4.95
CA PHE A 9 -4.45 -6.04 -4.52
C PHE A 9 -3.01 -5.72 -4.16
N THR A 10 -2.31 -6.64 -3.48
CA THR A 10 -0.88 -6.48 -3.20
C THR A 10 -0.05 -6.48 -4.49
N ALA A 11 -0.35 -7.37 -5.43
CA ALA A 11 0.37 -7.44 -6.70
C ALA A 11 0.13 -6.19 -7.57
N SER A 12 -1.11 -5.68 -7.62
CA SER A 12 -1.41 -4.45 -8.33
C SER A 12 -0.78 -3.23 -7.66
N ALA A 13 -0.80 -3.14 -6.33
CA ALA A 13 -0.11 -2.07 -5.59
C ALA A 13 1.40 -2.06 -5.87
N LEU A 14 2.04 -3.23 -5.93
CA LEU A 14 3.45 -3.35 -6.32
C LEU A 14 3.69 -2.87 -7.76
N GLY A 15 2.83 -3.27 -8.70
CA GLY A 15 2.92 -2.82 -10.09
C GLY A 15 2.81 -1.31 -10.23
N VAL A 16 1.82 -0.70 -9.55
CA VAL A 16 1.63 0.75 -9.54
C VAL A 16 2.81 1.47 -8.89
N ALA A 17 3.34 0.96 -7.77
CA ALA A 17 4.49 1.56 -7.09
C ALA A 17 5.75 1.55 -7.96
N ILE A 18 6.02 0.45 -8.68
CA ILE A 18 7.14 0.36 -9.62
C ILE A 18 6.92 1.31 -10.80
N HIS A 19 5.71 1.36 -11.36
CA HIS A 19 5.41 2.23 -12.49
C HIS A 19 5.58 3.71 -12.14
N ALA A 20 5.08 4.14 -10.97
CA ALA A 20 5.28 5.49 -10.47
C ALA A 20 6.76 5.84 -10.31
N GLN A 21 7.58 4.91 -9.80
CA GLN A 21 9.02 5.13 -9.65
C GLN A 21 9.75 5.22 -10.99
N LEU A 22 9.31 4.48 -12.01
CA LEU A 22 9.88 4.57 -13.36
C LEU A 22 9.54 5.92 -14.00
N GLU A 23 8.30 6.39 -13.84
CA GLU A 23 7.89 7.68 -14.38
C GLU A 23 8.63 8.85 -13.72
N GLU A 24 8.87 8.80 -12.40
CA GLU A 24 9.72 9.77 -11.72
C GLU A 24 11.15 9.80 -12.27
N ARG A 25 11.72 8.62 -12.57
CA ARG A 25 13.09 8.51 -13.10
C ARG A 25 13.20 9.06 -14.51
N GLU A 26 12.23 8.77 -15.36
CA GLU A 26 12.19 9.28 -16.74
C GLU A 26 12.06 10.81 -16.77
N ALA A 27 11.32 11.38 -15.82
CA ALA A 27 11.15 12.82 -15.67
C ALA A 27 12.30 13.53 -14.92
N GLY A 28 13.32 12.79 -14.46
CA GLY A 28 14.48 13.36 -13.75
C GLY A 28 14.15 13.97 -12.39
N VAL A 29 12.98 13.66 -11.82
CA VAL A 29 12.46 14.19 -10.55
C VAL A 29 12.40 13.09 -9.48
N GLU A 30 13.51 12.37 -9.32
CA GLU A 30 13.59 11.27 -8.36
C GLU A 30 13.31 11.72 -6.92
N GLY A 31 12.42 10.99 -6.23
CA GLY A 31 12.13 11.20 -4.80
C GLY A 31 11.08 12.26 -4.50
N VAL A 32 10.34 12.72 -5.51
CA VAL A 32 9.33 13.78 -5.39
C VAL A 32 8.00 13.28 -4.81
N LEU A 33 7.63 12.02 -5.02
CA LEU A 33 6.56 11.36 -4.27
C LEU A 33 6.98 10.94 -2.86
N GLY A 34 8.24 11.11 -2.47
CA GLY A 34 8.77 10.69 -1.18
C GLY A 34 8.94 9.17 -1.02
N SER A 35 9.07 8.70 0.21
CA SER A 35 9.45 7.30 0.53
C SER A 35 8.31 6.27 0.49
N SER A 36 7.06 6.67 0.25
CA SER A 36 5.90 5.77 0.28
C SER A 36 5.94 4.68 -0.79
N THR A 37 6.39 5.01 -2.00
CA THR A 37 6.59 4.07 -3.10
C THR A 37 7.67 3.04 -2.75
N ALA A 38 8.82 3.51 -2.24
CA ALA A 38 9.93 2.66 -1.82
C ALA A 38 9.52 1.69 -0.69
N VAL A 39 8.82 2.18 0.34
CA VAL A 39 8.33 1.34 1.44
C VAL A 39 7.35 0.26 0.91
N THR A 40 6.46 0.64 0.00
CA THR A 40 5.51 -0.31 -0.61
C THR A 40 6.24 -1.38 -1.44
N ILE A 41 7.26 -1.00 -2.20
CA ILE A 41 8.10 -1.94 -2.97
C ILE A 41 8.81 -2.95 -2.05
N VAL A 42 9.21 -2.54 -0.84
CA VAL A 42 9.84 -3.45 0.15
C VAL A 42 8.81 -4.36 0.82
N PHE A 43 7.64 -3.85 1.19
CA PHE A 43 6.63 -4.62 1.91
C PHE A 43 5.89 -5.62 1.01
N ALA A 44 5.62 -5.25 -0.23
CA ALA A 44 4.89 -6.09 -1.18
C ALA A 44 5.46 -7.51 -1.37
N PRO A 45 6.76 -7.73 -1.67
CA PRO A 45 7.30 -9.09 -1.85
C PRO A 45 7.20 -9.93 -0.58
N LEU A 46 7.45 -9.34 0.60
CA LEU A 46 7.28 -10.04 1.89
C LEU A 46 5.83 -10.49 2.08
N THR A 47 4.88 -9.62 1.74
CA THR A 47 3.45 -9.92 1.85
C THR A 47 3.00 -10.95 0.82
N LEU A 48 3.53 -10.94 -0.40
CA LEU A 48 3.27 -11.95 -1.43
C LEU A 48 3.77 -13.33 -0.97
N CYS A 49 5.00 -13.41 -0.45
CA CYS A 49 5.52 -14.66 0.12
C CYS A 49 4.62 -15.19 1.24
N HIS A 50 4.20 -14.32 2.15
CA HIS A 50 3.29 -14.68 3.23
C HIS A 50 1.93 -15.20 2.72
N VAL A 51 1.29 -14.47 1.79
CA VAL A 51 -0.01 -14.87 1.22
C VAL A 51 0.12 -16.19 0.47
N MET A 52 1.20 -16.38 -0.29
CA MET A 52 1.46 -17.62 -1.02
C MET A 52 1.65 -18.81 -0.07
N ILE A 53 2.41 -18.64 1.02
CA ILE A 53 2.56 -19.67 2.06
C ILE A 53 1.20 -19.99 2.67
N ALA A 54 0.39 -18.98 2.98
CA ALA A 54 -0.93 -19.19 3.57
C ALA A 54 -1.88 -19.94 2.62
N ILE A 55 -1.90 -19.60 1.33
CA ILE A 55 -2.68 -20.31 0.30
C ILE A 55 -2.18 -21.75 0.15
N TYR A 56 -0.86 -21.97 0.11
CA TYR A 56 -0.27 -23.30 0.01
C TYR A 56 -0.69 -24.19 1.19
N LEU A 57 -0.63 -23.66 2.41
CA LEU A 57 -1.05 -24.37 3.61
C LEU A 57 -2.57 -24.64 3.64
N GLU A 58 -3.37 -23.76 3.05
CA GLU A 58 -4.83 -23.93 2.97
C GLU A 58 -5.22 -25.04 1.97
N TYR A 59 -4.57 -25.09 0.80
CA TYR A 59 -4.92 -26.05 -0.26
C TYR A 59 -4.19 -27.40 -0.16
N PHE A 60 -2.91 -27.41 0.20
CA PHE A 60 -2.07 -28.62 0.25
C PHE A 60 -1.76 -29.10 1.68
N GLY A 61 -2.03 -28.27 2.69
CA GLY A 61 -1.76 -28.62 4.08
C GLY A 61 -2.79 -29.58 4.69
N ARG A 62 -2.46 -30.15 5.86
CA ARG A 62 -3.43 -30.88 6.68
C ARG A 62 -4.65 -29.98 6.90
N PRO A 63 -5.89 -30.50 6.73
CA PRO A 63 -7.08 -29.68 6.90
C PRO A 63 -7.04 -28.99 8.26
N LEU A 64 -7.32 -27.68 8.29
CA LEU A 64 -7.14 -26.75 9.42
C LEU A 64 -7.74 -27.25 10.76
N GLY A 65 -8.58 -28.27 10.75
CA GLY A 65 -9.07 -28.97 11.94
C GLY A 65 -8.00 -29.71 12.76
N LEU A 66 -6.92 -30.22 12.13
CA LEU A 66 -5.88 -31.03 12.78
C LEU A 66 -4.64 -30.24 13.26
N TRP A 67 -4.64 -28.92 13.06
CA TRP A 67 -3.53 -28.06 13.48
C TRP A 67 -3.57 -27.79 14.99
N ARG A 68 -2.39 -27.82 15.64
CA ARG A 68 -2.22 -27.31 17.00
C ARG A 68 -2.71 -25.87 17.07
N THR A 69 -3.44 -25.53 18.12
CA THR A 69 -3.99 -24.18 18.39
C THR A 69 -2.92 -23.10 18.32
N SER A 70 -1.70 -23.39 18.79
CA SER A 70 -0.55 -22.48 18.72
C SER A 70 -0.14 -22.10 17.29
N ALA A 71 -0.23 -23.02 16.33
CA ALA A 71 0.14 -22.75 14.94
C ALA A 71 -0.91 -21.86 14.23
N LYS A 72 -2.19 -22.00 14.61
CA LYS A 72 -3.26 -21.11 14.13
C LYS A 72 -3.05 -19.69 14.66
N LEU A 73 -2.72 -19.57 15.95
CA LEU A 73 -2.48 -18.28 16.60
C LEU A 73 -1.23 -17.58 16.02
N ALA A 74 -0.16 -18.34 15.77
CA ALA A 74 1.05 -17.81 15.14
C ALA A 74 0.78 -17.25 13.73
N LEU A 75 -0.02 -17.96 12.92
CA LEU A 75 -0.40 -17.47 11.58
C LEU A 75 -1.20 -16.16 11.67
N THR A 76 -2.17 -16.09 12.58
CA THR A 76 -2.94 -14.84 12.80
C THR A 76 -2.09 -13.70 13.34
N LEU A 77 -1.05 -13.99 14.16
CA LEU A 77 -0.12 -12.96 14.63
C LEU A 77 0.69 -12.38 13.48
N VAL A 78 1.15 -13.22 12.56
CA VAL A 78 1.86 -12.76 11.35
C VAL A 78 0.93 -11.91 10.47
N GLU A 79 -0.35 -12.28 10.35
CA GLU A 79 -1.35 -11.45 9.65
C GLU A 79 -1.49 -10.05 10.28
N VAL A 80 -1.52 -9.94 11.61
CA VAL A 80 -1.54 -8.64 12.32
C VAL A 80 -0.31 -7.80 12.00
N ILE A 81 0.89 -8.40 11.97
CA ILE A 81 2.12 -7.68 11.63
C ILE A 81 2.02 -7.05 10.23
N PHE A 82 1.52 -7.80 9.25
CA PHE A 82 1.32 -7.26 7.90
C PHE A 82 0.26 -6.16 7.87
N VAL A 83 -0.83 -6.27 8.62
CA VAL A 83 -1.82 -5.19 8.76
C VAL A 83 -1.16 -3.91 9.29
N CYS A 84 -0.30 -4.01 10.31
CA CYS A 84 0.43 -2.86 10.83
C CYS A 84 1.38 -2.25 9.78
N LEU A 85 2.11 -3.09 9.04
CA LEU A 85 3.01 -2.63 7.98
C LEU A 85 2.24 -1.88 6.87
N TRP A 86 1.13 -2.43 6.39
CA TRP A 86 0.30 -1.77 5.37
C TRP A 86 -0.41 -0.52 5.89
N SER A 87 -0.83 -0.48 7.16
CA SER A 87 -1.33 0.75 7.79
C SER A 87 -0.27 1.85 7.81
N SER A 88 0.99 1.50 8.13
CA SER A 88 2.09 2.47 8.11
C SER A 88 2.38 2.98 6.69
N ALA A 89 2.34 2.08 5.70
CA ALA A 89 2.52 2.43 4.29
C ALA A 89 1.39 3.34 3.78
N LEU A 90 0.14 3.07 4.16
CA LEU A 90 -1.01 3.92 3.84
C LEU A 90 -0.86 5.32 4.45
N SER A 91 -0.50 5.39 5.73
CA SER A 91 -0.29 6.67 6.41
C SER A 91 0.78 7.50 5.71
N LEU A 92 1.89 6.87 5.31
CA LEU A 92 2.99 7.52 4.62
C LEU A 92 2.60 7.93 3.18
N ALA A 93 1.83 7.10 2.48
CA ALA A 93 1.35 7.42 1.14
C ALA A 93 0.41 8.64 1.14
N VAL A 94 -0.48 8.73 2.13
CA VAL A 94 -1.38 9.87 2.33
C VAL A 94 -0.59 11.13 2.70
N ASP A 95 0.36 11.03 3.63
CA ASP A 95 1.21 12.16 4.01
C ASP A 95 1.99 12.71 2.82
N ASN A 96 2.63 11.84 2.05
CA ASN A 96 3.36 12.22 0.84
C ASN A 96 2.43 12.83 -0.22
N TYR A 97 1.19 12.36 -0.37
CA TYR A 97 0.25 12.91 -1.35
C TYR A 97 -0.19 14.33 -1.00
N LEU A 98 -0.30 14.60 0.30
CA LEU A 98 -0.70 15.89 0.83
C LEU A 98 0.45 16.91 0.82
N THR A 99 1.69 16.44 1.05
CA THR A 99 2.88 17.27 1.21
C THR A 99 3.77 17.37 -0.02
N THR A 100 3.55 16.55 -1.05
CA THR A 100 4.38 16.54 -2.28
C THR A 100 4.46 17.91 -2.95
N PRO A 101 5.64 18.31 -3.46
CA PRO A 101 5.79 19.54 -4.22
C PRO A 101 5.04 19.52 -5.56
N LEU A 102 4.54 18.38 -6.05
CA LEU A 102 3.73 18.30 -7.28
C LEU A 102 2.32 18.89 -7.15
N ARG A 103 1.90 19.24 -5.93
CA ARG A 103 0.55 19.80 -5.62
C ARG A 103 -0.60 18.89 -6.06
N CYS A 104 -0.47 17.58 -5.83
CA CYS A 104 -1.56 16.63 -6.07
C CYS A 104 -2.80 16.93 -5.20
N ALA A 105 -2.60 17.45 -3.98
CA ALA A 105 -3.69 17.88 -3.10
C ALA A 105 -3.95 19.41 -3.12
N PRO A 106 -5.23 19.82 -3.11
CA PRO A 106 -5.60 21.23 -3.06
C PRO A 106 -5.22 21.87 -1.72
N ARG A 107 -5.09 23.21 -1.69
CA ARG A 107 -4.66 23.96 -0.48
C ARG A 107 -5.57 23.80 0.72
N HIS A 108 -6.87 23.74 0.50
CA HIS A 108 -7.84 23.56 1.59
C HIS A 108 -7.70 22.18 2.26
N ALA A 109 -7.09 21.19 1.59
CA ALA A 109 -6.90 19.88 2.19
C ALA A 109 -5.94 19.98 3.37
N THR A 110 -4.80 20.68 3.24
CA THR A 110 -3.73 20.73 4.26
C THR A 110 -3.79 21.94 5.20
N SER A 111 -4.66 22.92 4.94
CA SER A 111 -4.70 24.19 5.67
C SER A 111 -5.17 24.10 7.12
N TRP A 112 -5.76 22.98 7.55
CA TRP A 112 -6.22 22.83 8.93
C TRP A 112 -5.12 22.38 9.90
N TRP A 113 -3.99 21.87 9.41
CA TRP A 113 -2.89 21.36 10.25
C TRP A 113 -1.50 21.84 9.86
N SER A 114 -1.33 22.45 8.69
CA SER A 114 -0.03 22.89 8.20
C SER A 114 -0.09 24.27 7.54
N ASP A 115 0.69 25.21 8.09
CA ASP A 115 0.96 26.52 7.50
C ASP A 115 2.32 26.56 6.78
N GLN A 116 2.91 25.38 6.52
CA GLN A 116 4.22 25.24 5.91
C GLN A 116 4.23 25.88 4.51
N PRO A 117 5.21 26.76 4.19
CA PRO A 117 5.32 27.32 2.85
C PRO A 117 5.52 26.19 1.83
N ARG A 118 4.65 26.14 0.82
CA ARG A 118 4.77 25.15 -0.26
C ARG A 118 6.08 25.40 -1.00
N THR A 119 6.91 24.36 -1.08
CA THR A 119 8.09 24.36 -1.93
C THR A 119 7.69 24.63 -3.39
N PRO A 120 8.53 25.34 -4.17
CA PRO A 120 8.30 25.51 -5.61
C PRO A 120 8.16 24.14 -6.28
N ASN A 121 7.21 24.02 -7.21
CA ASN A 121 7.07 22.79 -7.96
C ASN A 121 8.26 22.71 -8.92
N PRO A 122 9.08 21.65 -8.89
CA PRO A 122 10.26 21.54 -9.75
C PRO A 122 9.88 21.58 -11.23
N LEU A 123 8.70 21.06 -11.58
CA LEU A 123 8.13 21.05 -12.94
C LEU A 123 7.48 22.40 -13.36
N SER A 124 7.59 23.46 -12.56
CA SER A 124 6.96 24.77 -12.84
C SER A 124 7.93 25.90 -13.18
N LEU A 125 9.24 25.67 -13.09
CA LEU A 125 10.25 26.69 -13.37
C LEU A 125 10.41 26.99 -14.88
N ASP A 126 10.12 26.02 -15.74
CA ASP A 126 9.94 26.17 -17.19
C ASP A 126 8.85 25.18 -17.63
N PRO A 127 7.57 25.60 -17.70
CA PRO A 127 6.48 24.68 -17.97
C PRO A 127 6.45 24.32 -19.46
N ASP A 128 7.22 23.30 -19.83
CA ASP A 128 6.96 22.59 -21.07
C ASP A 128 5.60 21.87 -20.94
N PRO A 129 4.76 21.85 -22.00
CA PRO A 129 3.47 21.17 -21.96
C PRO A 129 3.59 19.67 -21.64
N ALA A 130 4.77 19.07 -21.88
CA ALA A 130 5.08 17.71 -21.47
C ALA A 130 5.16 17.54 -19.93
N ASP A 131 5.78 18.50 -19.24
CA ASP A 131 6.02 18.43 -17.79
C ASP A 131 4.73 18.61 -16.96
N ILE A 132 3.77 19.37 -17.51
CA ILE A 132 2.42 19.49 -16.93
C ILE A 132 1.69 18.14 -16.97
N GLY A 133 1.85 17.38 -18.06
CA GLY A 133 1.24 16.06 -18.22
C GLY A 133 1.83 15.02 -17.26
N VAL A 134 3.16 15.00 -17.13
CA VAL A 134 3.87 14.08 -16.22
C VAL A 134 3.44 14.30 -14.77
N GLY A 135 3.34 15.57 -14.32
CA GLY A 135 2.89 15.88 -12.96
C GLY A 135 1.49 15.33 -12.65
N SER A 136 0.56 15.41 -13.61
CA SER A 136 -0.80 14.86 -13.43
C SER A 136 -0.82 13.33 -13.40
N SER A 137 -0.06 12.67 -14.27
CA SER A 137 0.01 11.20 -14.34
C SER A 137 0.57 10.61 -13.03
N VAL A 138 1.64 11.22 -12.53
CA VAL A 138 2.26 10.86 -11.25
C VAL A 138 1.27 11.01 -10.08
N CYS A 139 0.51 12.10 -10.03
CA CYS A 139 -0.51 12.30 -9.00
C CYS A 139 -1.63 11.25 -9.07
N ASP A 140 -2.06 10.88 -10.28
CA ASP A 140 -3.09 9.85 -10.50
C ASP A 140 -2.59 8.46 -10.06
N LEU A 141 -1.33 8.12 -10.34
CA LEU A 141 -0.71 6.89 -9.86
C LEU A 141 -0.59 6.86 -8.33
N GLN A 142 -0.25 7.98 -7.69
CA GLN A 142 -0.21 8.05 -6.23
C GLN A 142 -1.59 7.86 -5.61
N ALA A 143 -2.63 8.49 -6.18
CA ALA A 143 -4.00 8.30 -5.75
C ALA A 143 -4.47 6.86 -5.95
N ALA A 144 -4.11 6.24 -7.08
CA ALA A 144 -4.38 4.83 -7.34
C ALA A 144 -3.69 3.92 -6.32
N LEU A 145 -2.43 4.20 -5.98
CA LEU A 145 -1.69 3.46 -4.96
C LEU A 145 -2.37 3.54 -3.59
N ILE A 146 -2.77 4.74 -3.16
CA ILE A 146 -3.49 4.95 -1.90
C ILE A 146 -4.79 4.15 -1.87
N SER A 147 -5.56 4.21 -2.97
CA SER A 147 -6.82 3.47 -3.09
C SER A 147 -6.62 1.95 -3.01
N LEU A 148 -5.63 1.42 -3.74
CA LEU A 148 -5.28 0.00 -3.71
C LEU A 148 -4.82 -0.47 -2.33
N VAL A 149 -3.95 0.31 -1.67
CA VAL A 149 -3.48 0.01 -0.32
C VAL A 149 -4.64 0.03 0.69
N LEU A 150 -5.53 1.03 0.59
CA LEU A 150 -6.69 1.14 1.47
C LEU A 150 -7.64 -0.05 1.33
N VAL A 151 -8.01 -0.41 0.10
CA VAL A 151 -8.89 -1.55 -0.17
C VAL A 151 -8.22 -2.87 0.25
N GLY A 152 -6.94 -3.02 -0.03
CA GLY A 152 -6.14 -4.16 0.42
C GLY A 152 -6.14 -4.29 1.94
N LEU A 153 -5.87 -3.20 2.66
CA LEU A 153 -5.87 -3.15 4.12
C LEU A 153 -7.24 -3.53 4.71
N CYS A 154 -8.33 -2.99 4.16
CA CYS A 154 -9.69 -3.37 4.56
C CYS A 154 -9.95 -4.87 4.37
N SER A 155 -9.51 -5.43 3.23
CA SER A 155 -9.62 -6.86 2.95
C SER A 155 -8.79 -7.72 3.92
N TYR A 156 -7.60 -7.27 4.31
CA TYR A 156 -6.80 -7.92 5.37
C TYR A 156 -7.48 -7.86 6.74
N CYS A 157 -8.02 -6.70 7.13
CA CYS A 157 -8.76 -6.56 8.38
C CYS A 157 -9.96 -7.52 8.45
N ILE A 158 -10.73 -7.61 7.37
CA ILE A 158 -11.86 -8.56 7.27
C ILE A 158 -11.36 -10.01 7.36
N SER A 159 -10.27 -10.34 6.67
CA SER A 159 -9.66 -11.69 6.71
C SER A 159 -9.22 -12.09 8.11
N LEU A 160 -8.63 -11.15 8.85
CA LEU A 160 -8.22 -11.34 10.23
C LEU A 160 -9.43 -11.58 11.13
N VAL A 161 -10.47 -10.74 11.01
CA VAL A 161 -11.71 -10.88 11.79
C VAL A 161 -12.35 -12.26 11.58
N ILE A 162 -12.49 -12.70 10.32
CA ILE A 162 -13.05 -14.02 10.00
C ILE A 162 -12.17 -15.15 10.58
N SER A 163 -10.85 -15.03 10.46
CA SER A 163 -9.92 -16.02 10.99
C SER A 163 -10.02 -16.13 12.51
N LEU A 164 -10.15 -15.01 13.19
CA LEU A 164 -10.32 -14.92 14.64
C LEU A 164 -11.65 -15.52 15.10
N PHE A 165 -12.77 -15.17 14.47
CA PHE A 165 -14.07 -15.77 14.77
C PHE A 165 -14.05 -17.30 14.61
N ARG A 166 -13.44 -17.81 13.54
CA ARG A 166 -13.34 -19.26 13.30
C ARG A 166 -12.48 -19.98 14.33
N ILE A 167 -11.52 -19.29 14.94
CA ILE A 167 -10.73 -19.85 16.05
C ILE A 167 -11.60 -19.94 17.31
N PHE A 168 -12.32 -18.88 17.66
CA PHE A 168 -13.16 -18.86 18.87
C PHE A 168 -14.38 -19.78 18.80
N GLU A 169 -15.05 -19.90 17.64
CA GLU A 169 -16.23 -20.78 17.49
C GLU A 169 -15.88 -22.28 17.54
N ARG A 170 -14.62 -22.64 17.29
CA ARG A 170 -14.13 -24.03 17.32
C ARG A 170 -13.44 -24.44 18.63
N VAL A 171 -13.43 -23.58 19.65
CA VAL A 171 -12.95 -23.87 21.01
C VAL A 171 -14.14 -24.17 21.89
#